data_AF-A0A7Y2PJK5-F1
#
_entry.id   AF-A0A7Y2PJK5-F1
#
_cell.length_a   1.000
_cell.length_b   1.000
_cell.length_c   1.000
_cell.angle_alpha   90.00
_cell.angle_beta   90.00
_cell.angle_gamma   90.00
#
_symmetry.space_group_name_H-M   'P 1'
#
loop_
_entity.id
_entity.type
_entity.pdbx_description
1 polymer ?
#
loop_
_entity_poly.entity_id
_entity_poly.type
_entity_poly.pdbx_seq_one_letter_code
_entity_poly.pdbx_strand_id
1 'polypeptide(L)'
;GIKANIVSYEWGEYIKRAHAGEHDVMLIGFTGDNGDPDNWLGTLYSCNSVNGNNFSKWCNEDYEKLVKAAEATSDVEKRTALYKEAQHLLKSQVPITPIAHSTVYQPMRTSVKDFLISPFGLSSFYGVSNQQ
;
A
#
# COMPACT_ATOMS: atom_id res chain seq x y z
N GLY A 1 -16.89 -26.69 -0.88
CA GLY A 1 -16.30 -25.41 -0.43
C GLY A 1 -14.85 -25.33 -0.83
N ILE A 2 -14.21 -24.17 -0.66
CA ILE A 2 -12.78 -23.95 -0.93
C ILE A 2 -11.97 -24.48 0.25
N LYS A 3 -10.94 -25.30 0.00
CA LYS A 3 -9.98 -25.77 1.01
C LYS A 3 -8.75 -24.86 0.93
N ALA A 4 -8.45 -24.13 2.00
CA ALA A 4 -7.30 -23.24 2.08
C ALA A 4 -6.30 -23.77 3.11
N ASN A 5 -5.01 -23.67 2.81
CA ASN A 5 -3.91 -24.00 3.72
C ASN A 5 -3.20 -22.71 4.11
N ILE A 6 -3.02 -22.48 5.41
CA ILE A 6 -2.28 -21.31 5.90
C ILE A 6 -0.78 -21.62 5.80
N VAL A 7 -0.05 -20.76 5.09
CA VAL A 7 1.39 -20.87 4.90
C VAL A 7 2.04 -19.60 5.43
N SER A 8 3.16 -19.74 6.14
CA SER A 8 3.92 -18.62 6.71
C SER A 8 5.41 -18.85 6.52
N TYR A 9 6.16 -17.76 6.40
CA TYR A 9 7.61 -17.72 6.26
C TYR A 9 8.20 -16.62 7.15
N GLU A 10 9.53 -16.58 7.27
CA GLU A 10 10.22 -15.37 7.70
C GLU A 10 9.90 -14.21 6.73
N TRP A 11 9.82 -12.97 7.20
CA TRP A 11 9.32 -11.83 6.43
C TRP A 11 10.08 -11.56 5.14
N GLY A 12 11.42 -11.59 5.18
CA GLY A 12 12.24 -11.42 3.98
C GLY A 12 11.96 -12.50 2.93
N GLU A 13 11.88 -13.76 3.35
CA GLU A 13 11.52 -14.87 2.47
C GLU A 13 10.07 -14.77 1.97
N TYR A 14 9.13 -14.33 2.81
CA TYR A 14 7.72 -14.10 2.45
C TYR A 14 7.60 -13.12 1.28
N ILE A 15 8.27 -11.97 1.39
CA ILE A 15 8.28 -10.94 0.34
C ILE A 15 9.00 -11.43 -0.92
N LYS A 16 10.14 -12.11 -0.76
CA LYS A 16 10.90 -12.66 -1.90
C LYS A 16 10.06 -13.64 -2.74
N ARG A 17 9.39 -14.59 -2.08
CA ARG A 17 8.51 -15.57 -2.75
C ARG A 17 7.29 -14.91 -3.38
N ALA A 18 6.72 -13.90 -2.71
CA ALA A 18 5.61 -13.13 -3.24
C ALA A 18 5.99 -12.35 -4.52
N HIS A 19 7.18 -11.76 -4.54
CA HIS A 19 7.71 -11.15 -5.77
C HIS A 19 7.94 -12.17 -6.88
N ALA A 20 8.35 -13.39 -6.55
CA ALA A 20 8.48 -14.50 -7.50
C ALA A 20 7.12 -15.08 -7.96
N GLY A 21 6.01 -14.68 -7.34
CA GLY A 21 4.65 -15.13 -7.70
C GLY A 21 4.32 -16.54 -7.24
N GLU A 22 4.92 -17.00 -6.14
CA GLU A 22 4.72 -18.37 -5.62
C GLU A 22 3.41 -18.55 -4.84
N HIS A 23 2.64 -17.49 -4.59
CA HIS A 23 1.39 -17.53 -3.82
C HIS A 23 0.16 -17.62 -4.73
N ASP A 24 -0.85 -18.38 -4.28
CA ASP A 24 -2.20 -18.30 -4.86
C ASP A 24 -2.91 -17.02 -4.39
N VAL A 25 -2.83 -16.74 -3.09
CA VAL A 25 -3.39 -15.56 -2.40
C VAL A 25 -2.48 -15.21 -1.23
N MET A 26 -2.34 -13.93 -0.91
CA MET A 26 -1.52 -13.48 0.21
C MET A 26 -2.20 -12.38 1.03
N LEU A 27 -1.84 -12.29 2.30
CA LEU A 27 -2.20 -11.17 3.17
C LEU A 27 -1.02 -10.21 3.21
N ILE A 28 -1.26 -8.98 2.78
CA ILE A 28 -0.26 -7.92 2.75
C ILE A 28 -0.92 -6.59 3.08
N GLY A 29 -0.13 -5.64 3.55
CA GLY A 29 -0.57 -4.28 3.83
C GLY A 29 0.36 -3.26 3.20
N PHE A 30 -0.08 -2.02 3.19
CA PHE A 30 0.71 -0.89 2.76
C PHE A 30 0.42 0.30 3.67
N THR A 31 1.44 1.12 3.91
CA THR A 31 1.33 2.41 4.58
C THR A 31 1.82 3.43 3.56
N GLY A 32 1.04 4.49 3.31
CA GLY A 32 1.42 5.50 2.34
C GLY A 32 2.68 6.26 2.77
N ASP A 33 3.53 6.60 1.81
CA ASP A 33 4.85 7.20 2.04
C ASP A 33 4.84 8.73 1.93
N ASN A 34 3.94 9.29 1.09
CA ASN A 34 3.94 10.71 0.72
C ASN A 34 2.57 11.40 0.79
N GLY A 35 1.50 10.65 1.06
CA GLY A 35 0.13 11.16 1.11
C GLY A 35 -0.54 11.40 -0.25
N ASP A 36 0.15 11.11 -1.37
CA ASP A 36 -0.44 11.19 -2.71
C ASP A 36 -1.18 9.88 -3.05
N PRO A 37 -2.38 9.92 -3.65
CA PRO A 37 -3.08 8.72 -4.10
C PRO A 37 -2.27 7.85 -5.08
N ASP A 38 -1.32 8.42 -5.84
CA ASP A 38 -0.41 7.67 -6.72
C ASP A 38 0.40 6.60 -5.96
N ASN A 39 0.85 6.94 -4.75
CA ASN A 39 1.62 6.02 -3.92
C ASN A 39 0.81 4.80 -3.48
N TRP A 40 -0.51 4.81 -3.66
CA TRP A 40 -1.35 3.62 -3.58
C TRP A 40 -1.64 3.05 -4.96
N LEU A 41 -2.27 3.84 -5.84
CA LEU A 41 -2.88 3.33 -7.07
C LEU A 41 -1.85 3.01 -8.16
N GLY A 42 -0.81 3.82 -8.30
CA GLY A 42 0.29 3.55 -9.23
C GLY A 42 1.29 2.57 -8.65
N THR A 43 1.78 2.84 -7.43
CA THR A 43 2.84 2.02 -6.81
C THR A 43 2.41 0.55 -6.62
N LEU A 44 1.14 0.29 -6.29
CA LEU A 44 0.69 -1.08 -6.00
C LEU A 44 0.02 -1.79 -7.18
N TYR A 45 -0.54 -1.07 -8.16
CA TYR A 45 -1.41 -1.69 -9.17
C TYR A 45 -1.15 -1.23 -10.62
N SER A 46 -0.18 -0.35 -10.86
CA SER A 46 0.31 -0.10 -12.23
C SER A 46 0.92 -1.37 -12.83
N CYS A 47 0.87 -1.49 -14.16
CA CYS A 47 1.56 -2.54 -14.90
C CYS A 47 3.08 -2.51 -14.68
N ASN A 48 3.67 -1.33 -14.46
CA ASN A 48 5.10 -1.20 -14.15
C ASN A 48 5.47 -1.80 -12.79
N SER A 49 4.49 -1.99 -11.91
CA SER A 49 4.69 -2.48 -10.54
C SER A 49 4.59 -4.01 -10.42
N VAL A 50 4.26 -4.74 -11.50
CA VAL A 50 4.07 -6.22 -11.51
C VAL A 50 5.28 -6.98 -10.99
N ASN A 51 6.49 -6.48 -11.27
CA ASN A 51 7.75 -7.07 -10.79
C ASN A 51 8.25 -6.45 -9.48
N GLY A 52 7.43 -5.62 -8.83
CA GLY A 52 7.66 -5.01 -7.53
C GLY A 52 6.44 -5.17 -6.63
N ASN A 53 5.95 -4.06 -6.08
CA ASN A 53 4.92 -4.04 -5.04
C ASN A 53 3.53 -4.54 -5.48
N ASN A 54 3.30 -4.79 -6.78
CA ASN A 54 2.07 -5.41 -7.25
C ASN A 54 2.13 -6.93 -7.08
N PHE A 55 1.83 -7.37 -5.86
CA PHE A 55 1.76 -8.78 -5.52
C PHE A 55 0.58 -9.53 -6.15
N SER A 56 -0.44 -8.82 -6.65
CA SER A 56 -1.57 -9.46 -7.36
C SER A 56 -1.19 -9.96 -8.75
N LYS A 57 -0.01 -9.55 -9.27
CA LYS A 57 0.46 -9.82 -10.64
C LYS A 57 -0.52 -9.36 -11.73
N TRP A 58 -1.44 -8.46 -11.37
CA TRP A 58 -2.46 -7.94 -12.26
C TRP A 58 -1.92 -6.75 -13.06
N CYS A 59 -2.23 -6.72 -14.35
CA CYS A 59 -1.98 -5.56 -15.22
C CYS A 59 -3.19 -5.39 -16.13
N ASN A 60 -3.68 -4.16 -16.22
CA ASN A 60 -4.80 -3.79 -17.07
C ASN A 60 -4.51 -2.44 -17.74
N GLU A 61 -4.62 -2.41 -19.07
CA GLU A 61 -4.26 -1.23 -19.86
C GLU A 61 -5.16 -0.02 -19.58
N ASP A 62 -6.44 -0.22 -19.30
CA ASP A 62 -7.36 0.88 -19.04
C ASP A 62 -7.13 1.49 -17.66
N TYR A 63 -6.81 0.66 -16.67
CA TYR A 63 -6.34 1.13 -15.37
C TYR A 63 -5.04 1.92 -15.49
N GLU A 64 -4.08 1.40 -16.25
CA GLU A 64 -2.80 2.08 -16.49
C GLU A 64 -3.00 3.45 -17.13
N LYS A 65 -3.89 3.57 -18.13
CA LYS A 65 -4.22 4.86 -18.75
C LYS A 65 -4.78 5.86 -17.73
N LEU A 66 -5.70 5.41 -16.86
CA LEU A 66 -6.31 6.28 -15.83
C LEU A 66 -5.26 6.79 -14.85
N VAL A 67 -4.43 5.89 -14.32
CA VAL A 67 -3.38 6.24 -13.36
C VAL A 67 -2.34 7.16 -13.99
N LYS A 68 -1.86 6.87 -15.22
CA LYS A 68 -0.89 7.72 -15.91
C LYS A 68 -1.45 9.10 -16.25
N ALA A 69 -2.73 9.19 -16.60
CA ALA A 69 -3.39 10.48 -16.79
C ALA A 69 -3.51 11.27 -15.47
N ALA A 70 -3.73 10.57 -14.35
CA ALA A 70 -3.82 11.18 -13.02
C ALA A 70 -2.45 11.69 -12.53
N GLU A 71 -1.37 10.91 -12.75
CA GLU A 71 0.01 11.32 -12.47
C GLU A 71 0.43 12.56 -13.28
N ALA A 72 -0.01 12.67 -14.53
CA ALA A 72 0.41 13.74 -15.44
C ALA A 72 -0.31 15.08 -15.22
N THR A 73 -1.40 15.13 -14.43
CA THR A 73 -2.22 16.34 -14.26
C THR A 73 -2.00 17.00 -12.90
N SER A 74 -1.79 18.31 -12.90
CA SER A 74 -1.69 19.13 -11.68
C SER A 74 -3.06 19.54 -11.12
N ASP A 75 -4.11 19.55 -11.97
CA ASP A 75 -5.49 19.83 -11.56
C ASP A 75 -6.00 18.75 -10.60
N VAL A 76 -6.35 19.17 -9.38
CA VAL A 76 -6.77 18.30 -8.28
C VAL A 76 -8.14 17.67 -8.54
N GLU A 77 -9.09 18.39 -9.14
CA GLU A 77 -10.43 17.86 -9.40
C GLU A 77 -10.37 16.79 -10.50
N LYS A 78 -9.64 17.08 -11.58
CA LYS A 78 -9.38 16.12 -12.64
C LYS A 78 -8.63 14.89 -12.13
N ARG A 79 -7.57 15.09 -11.34
CA ARG A 79 -6.80 14.00 -10.73
C ARG A 79 -7.70 13.12 -9.84
N THR A 80 -8.55 13.75 -9.05
CA THR A 80 -9.52 13.06 -8.17
C THR A 80 -10.51 12.21 -8.97
N ALA A 81 -11.06 12.74 -10.06
CA ALA A 81 -11.99 12.01 -10.92
C ALA A 81 -11.33 10.75 -11.53
N LEU A 82 -10.12 10.91 -12.07
CA LEU A 82 -9.34 9.80 -12.66
C LEU A 82 -9.04 8.70 -11.63
N TYR A 83 -8.61 9.07 -10.42
CA TYR A 83 -8.35 8.08 -9.38
C TYR A 83 -9.62 7.39 -8.84
N LYS A 84 -10.78 8.05 -8.89
CA LYS A 84 -12.06 7.39 -8.57
C LYS A 84 -12.43 6.35 -9.63
N GLU A 85 -12.28 6.69 -10.91
CA GLU A 85 -12.49 5.75 -12.01
C GLU A 85 -11.54 4.54 -11.90
N ALA A 86 -10.26 4.79 -11.59
CA ALA A 86 -9.28 3.73 -11.37
C ALA A 86 -9.70 2.81 -10.20
N GLN A 87 -10.17 3.37 -9.09
CA GLN A 87 -10.70 2.59 -7.95
C GLN A 87 -11.94 1.75 -8.33
N HIS A 88 -12.86 2.29 -9.13
CA HIS A 88 -14.01 1.53 -9.62
C HIS A 88 -13.60 0.36 -10.49
N LEU A 89 -12.64 0.57 -11.40
CA LEU A 89 -12.11 -0.49 -12.25
C LEU A 89 -11.40 -1.57 -11.42
N LEU A 90 -10.53 -1.17 -10.49
CA LEU A 90 -9.85 -2.08 -9.57
C LEU A 90 -10.87 -2.91 -8.77
N LYS A 91 -11.91 -2.27 -8.24
CA LYS A 91 -12.98 -2.95 -7.51
C LYS A 91 -13.78 -3.92 -8.38
N SER A 92 -14.01 -3.60 -9.65
CA SER A 92 -14.75 -4.46 -10.57
C SER A 92 -13.97 -5.71 -10.99
N GLN A 93 -12.64 -5.59 -11.11
CA GLN A 93 -11.75 -6.68 -11.53
C GLN A 93 -11.29 -7.55 -10.35
N VAL A 94 -11.37 -7.02 -9.12
CA VAL A 94 -11.03 -7.72 -7.87
C VAL A 94 -9.62 -8.38 -7.90
N PRO A 95 -8.55 -7.70 -8.35
CA PRO A 95 -7.19 -8.24 -8.23
C PRO A 95 -6.73 -8.27 -6.76
N ILE A 96 -7.38 -7.47 -5.91
CA ILE A 96 -7.25 -7.46 -4.46
C ILE A 96 -8.63 -7.33 -3.80
N THR A 97 -8.71 -7.70 -2.53
CA THR A 97 -9.88 -7.43 -1.67
C THR A 97 -9.43 -6.60 -0.48
N PRO A 98 -9.76 -5.30 -0.40
CA PRO A 98 -9.47 -4.48 0.77
C PRO A 98 -10.19 -5.06 2.01
N ILE A 99 -9.46 -5.21 3.11
CA ILE A 99 -10.00 -5.76 4.36
C ILE A 99 -10.27 -4.64 5.38
N ALA A 100 -9.27 -3.79 5.65
CA ALA A 100 -9.38 -2.76 6.69
C ALA A 100 -8.32 -1.65 6.53
N HIS A 101 -8.56 -0.53 7.22
CA HIS A 101 -7.55 0.47 7.59
C HIS A 101 -7.37 0.44 9.12
N SER A 102 -6.14 0.29 9.60
CA SER A 102 -5.87 0.11 11.03
C SER A 102 -5.66 1.43 11.78
N THR A 103 -6.09 1.49 13.04
CA THR A 103 -5.60 2.50 13.97
C THR A 103 -4.17 2.18 14.38
N VAL A 104 -3.27 3.17 14.29
CA VAL A 104 -1.86 3.02 14.67
C VAL A 104 -1.70 3.28 16.16
N TYR A 105 -1.04 2.35 16.86
CA TYR A 105 -0.69 2.49 18.27
C TYR A 105 0.83 2.34 18.44
N GLN A 106 1.48 3.34 19.06
CA GLN A 106 2.90 3.30 19.41
C GLN A 106 3.04 3.57 20.92
N PRO A 107 3.02 2.53 21.76
CA PRO A 107 3.12 2.70 23.20
C PRO A 107 4.51 3.22 23.58
N MET A 108 4.53 4.22 24.46
CA MET A 108 5.74 4.89 24.91
C MET A 108 5.80 4.94 26.43
N ARG A 109 7.03 4.93 26.98
CA ARG A 109 7.22 5.26 28.40
C ARG A 109 6.81 6.71 28.64
N THR A 110 6.25 7.01 29.82
CA THR A 110 5.82 8.37 30.20
C THR A 110 6.98 9.38 30.26
N SER A 111 8.21 8.88 30.42
CA SER A 111 9.45 9.66 30.42
C SER A 111 9.88 10.14 29.03
N VAL A 112 9.37 9.52 27.96
CA VAL A 112 9.67 9.94 26.58
C VAL A 112 8.79 11.15 26.23
N LYS A 113 9.42 12.25 25.80
CA LYS A 113 8.76 13.48 25.37
C LYS A 113 9.02 13.75 23.90
N ASP A 114 8.06 14.45 23.29
CA ASP A 114 8.15 15.02 21.94
C ASP A 114 8.31 14.00 20.79
N PHE A 115 8.02 12.72 21.03
CA PHE A 115 7.85 11.75 19.96
C PHE A 115 6.49 11.95 19.28
N LEU A 116 6.51 12.09 17.96
CA LEU A 116 5.33 12.30 17.13
C LEU A 116 5.11 11.07 16.24
N ILE A 117 3.92 10.50 16.29
CA ILE A 117 3.53 9.39 15.42
C ILE A 117 3.43 9.91 13.99
N SER A 118 4.23 9.35 13.09
CA SER A 118 4.16 9.69 11.66
C SER A 118 2.92 9.05 11.02
N PRO A 119 2.15 9.79 10.19
CA PRO A 119 1.10 9.20 9.37
C PRO A 119 1.66 8.25 8.29
N PHE A 120 2.97 8.30 8.01
CA PHE A 120 3.66 7.49 6.99
C PHE A 120 4.42 6.29 7.59
N GLY A 121 4.13 5.93 8.84
CA GLY A 121 4.67 4.71 9.47
C GLY A 121 6.13 4.78 9.93
N LEU A 122 6.86 5.86 9.62
CA LEU A 122 8.23 6.06 10.08
C LEU A 122 8.29 6.44 11.57
N SER A 123 9.23 5.84 12.30
CA SER A 123 9.55 6.21 13.68
C SER A 123 10.75 7.16 13.70
N SER A 124 10.48 8.47 13.66
CA SER A 124 11.53 9.48 13.80
C SER A 124 11.83 9.74 15.28
N PHE A 125 13.11 9.64 15.66
CA PHE A 125 13.58 9.98 17.01
C PHE A 125 14.20 11.38 17.08
N TYR A 126 14.12 12.16 16.01
CA TYR A 126 14.63 13.53 16.00
C TYR A 126 13.79 14.40 16.94
N GLY A 127 14.45 15.18 17.80
CA GLY A 127 13.79 16.03 18.80
C GLY A 127 13.24 15.28 20.02
N VAL A 128 13.30 13.94 20.02
CA VAL A 128 12.79 13.13 21.13
C VAL A 128 13.77 13.18 22.31
N SER A 129 13.23 13.38 23.51
CA SER A 129 14.01 13.38 24.74
C SER A 129 13.46 12.38 25.75
N ASN A 130 14.31 11.96 26.69
CA ASN A 130 13.94 11.11 27.81
C ASN A 130 14.19 11.87 29.11
N GLN A 131 13.12 12.27 29.79
CA GLN A 131 13.18 12.96 31.07
C GLN A 131 13.15 11.92 32.20
N GLN A 132 14.32 11.70 32.81
CA GLN A 132 14.44 10.90 34.03
C GLN A 132 13.90 11.65 35.24
#